data_AF-A0AAP5D3X2-F1
#
_entry.id   AF-A0AAP5D3X2-F1
#
_cell.length_a   1.000
_cell.length_b   1.000
_cell.length_c   1.000
_cell.angle_alpha   90.00
_cell.angle_beta   90.00
_cell.angle_gamma   90.00
#
_symmetry.space_group_name_H-M   'P 1'
#
loop_
_entity.id
_entity.type
_entity.pdbx_description
1 polymer ?
#
loop_
_entity_poly.entity_id
_entity_poly.type
_entity_poly.pdbx_seq_one_letter_code
_entity_poly.pdbx_strand_id
1 'polypeptide(L)'
;MKQPPPRARARARRFPALLPPVAVVTLSVCLLPAGLRAQATRPGRRSRPDSASHARPTAVAVRRSGPIDLDGHLDEAAWSKASPATGFTEQAPDEGKRATQRTEVRFLYDGSALYIGARMWDTRAPGGVTARLARRDEFPQSDQLEVDLDLYHDRLHRVTFMVDPAGWRGDYNDGDPSWDPVWEAATSVD
;
A
#
# COMPACT_ATOMS: atom_id res chain seq x y z
N MET A 1 -50.84 3.88 -20.91
CA MET A 1 -50.97 3.18 -19.61
C MET A 1 -51.12 1.70 -19.86
N LYS A 2 -50.07 0.90 -19.66
CA LYS A 2 -50.04 -0.57 -19.84
C LYS A 2 -50.07 -1.23 -18.46
N GLN A 3 -51.01 -2.15 -18.24
CA GLN A 3 -51.11 -2.93 -17.00
C GLN A 3 -49.91 -3.88 -16.83
N PRO A 4 -49.40 -4.07 -15.60
CA PRO A 4 -48.36 -5.07 -15.33
C PRO A 4 -48.97 -6.49 -15.20
N PRO A 5 -48.21 -7.55 -15.52
CA PRO A 5 -48.69 -8.93 -15.45
C PRO A 5 -48.79 -9.46 -14.01
N PRO A 6 -49.65 -10.46 -13.75
CA PRO A 6 -49.89 -10.99 -12.40
C PRO A 6 -48.72 -11.84 -11.88
N ARG A 7 -48.39 -11.65 -10.59
CA ARG A 7 -47.34 -12.39 -9.87
C ARG A 7 -47.76 -13.84 -9.61
N ALA A 8 -46.96 -14.80 -10.10
CA ALA A 8 -47.12 -16.22 -9.81
C ALA A 8 -46.75 -16.51 -8.33
N ARG A 9 -47.68 -17.14 -7.60
CA ARG A 9 -47.48 -17.56 -6.20
C ARG A 9 -46.71 -18.89 -6.18
N ALA A 10 -45.46 -18.87 -5.69
CA ALA A 10 -44.69 -20.07 -5.41
C ALA A 10 -45.31 -20.85 -4.24
N ARG A 11 -45.70 -22.11 -4.46
CA ARG A 11 -46.19 -23.02 -3.43
C ARG A 11 -45.01 -23.56 -2.62
N ALA A 12 -44.97 -23.26 -1.31
CA ALA A 12 -44.03 -23.83 -0.36
C ALA A 12 -44.27 -25.35 -0.23
N ARG A 13 -43.26 -26.17 -0.57
CA ARG A 13 -43.27 -27.61 -0.32
C ARG A 13 -42.85 -27.85 1.15
N ARG A 14 -43.78 -28.40 1.94
CA ARG A 14 -43.54 -28.83 3.33
C ARG A 14 -42.83 -30.19 3.31
N PHE A 15 -41.63 -30.26 3.89
CA PHE A 15 -40.95 -31.52 4.19
C PHE A 15 -41.35 -31.97 5.61
N PRO A 16 -41.76 -33.23 5.82
CA PRO A 16 -42.05 -33.73 7.16
C PRO A 16 -40.74 -34.01 7.92
N ALA A 17 -40.73 -33.61 9.19
CA ALA A 17 -39.70 -33.88 10.17
C ALA A 17 -39.73 -35.36 10.60
N LEU A 18 -38.56 -36.00 10.64
CA LEU A 18 -38.34 -37.29 11.28
C LEU A 18 -37.08 -37.16 12.16
N LEU A 19 -37.28 -37.29 13.47
CA LEU A 19 -36.28 -37.43 14.53
C LEU A 19 -36.58 -38.77 15.27
N PRO A 20 -35.66 -39.34 16.06
CA PRO A 20 -34.73 -40.41 15.69
C PRO A 20 -35.02 -41.72 16.46
N PRO A 21 -34.23 -42.80 16.29
CA PRO A 21 -34.02 -43.75 17.37
C PRO A 21 -32.66 -43.51 18.05
N VAL A 22 -32.76 -43.40 19.37
CA VAL A 22 -31.69 -43.46 20.36
C VAL A 22 -30.90 -44.75 20.20
N ALA A 23 -29.58 -44.66 20.10
CA ALA A 23 -28.66 -45.77 20.31
C ALA A 23 -27.68 -45.42 21.42
N VAL A 24 -27.66 -46.31 22.41
CA VAL A 24 -26.99 -46.24 23.69
C VAL A 24 -25.54 -46.69 23.55
N VAL A 25 -24.64 -45.85 24.10
CA VAL A 25 -23.42 -46.15 24.87
C VAL A 25 -22.45 -47.23 24.34
N THR A 26 -21.22 -46.81 24.07
CA THR A 26 -20.03 -47.39 24.75
C THR A 26 -18.97 -46.30 24.98
N LEU A 27 -18.68 -46.07 26.26
CA LEU A 27 -17.61 -45.22 26.76
C LEU A 27 -16.29 -46.03 26.72
N SER A 28 -15.52 -45.90 25.65
CA SER A 28 -14.14 -46.43 25.63
C SER A 28 -13.20 -45.38 26.21
N VAL A 29 -12.92 -45.52 27.50
CA VAL A 29 -11.80 -44.86 28.18
C VAL A 29 -10.51 -45.50 27.64
N CYS A 30 -9.86 -44.85 26.66
CA CYS A 30 -8.49 -45.16 26.30
C CYS A 30 -7.55 -44.50 27.31
N LEU A 31 -7.11 -45.29 28.29
CA LEU A 31 -5.97 -44.99 29.15
C LEU A 31 -4.71 -44.92 28.27
N LEU A 32 -4.31 -43.72 27.85
CA LEU A 32 -3.02 -43.52 27.19
C LEU A 32 -1.91 -43.54 28.26
N PRO A 33 -0.90 -44.42 28.18
CA PRO A 33 0.25 -44.34 29.05
C PRO A 33 0.96 -43.01 28.81
N ALA A 34 1.19 -42.27 29.90
CA ALA A 34 2.06 -41.11 29.94
C ALA A 34 3.50 -41.55 29.62
N GLY A 35 3.80 -41.71 28.33
CA GLY A 35 5.15 -41.87 27.84
C GLY A 35 5.89 -40.56 28.02
N LEU A 36 6.83 -40.56 28.97
CA LEU A 36 7.83 -39.51 29.17
C LEU A 36 8.60 -39.29 27.85
N ARG A 37 8.12 -38.38 27.00
CA ARG A 37 8.92 -37.92 25.85
C ARG A 37 10.03 -37.07 26.43
N ALA A 38 11.24 -37.63 26.43
CA ALA A 38 12.47 -36.89 26.55
C ALA A 38 12.37 -35.64 25.67
N GLN A 39 12.45 -34.46 26.28
CA GLN A 39 12.63 -33.22 25.55
C GLN A 39 13.94 -33.36 24.80
N ALA A 40 13.87 -33.57 23.48
CA ALA A 40 15.02 -33.37 22.64
C ALA A 40 15.40 -31.89 22.77
N THR A 41 16.51 -31.62 23.45
CA THR A 41 17.14 -30.31 23.51
C THR A 41 17.31 -29.84 22.08
N ARG A 42 16.43 -28.94 21.62
CA ARG A 42 16.61 -28.28 20.32
C ARG A 42 17.99 -27.62 20.38
N PRO A 43 18.93 -27.95 19.48
CA PRO A 43 20.17 -27.21 19.41
C PRO A 43 19.81 -25.74 19.22
N GLY A 44 20.38 -24.90 20.08
CA GLY A 44 20.07 -23.49 20.17
C GLY A 44 19.96 -22.89 18.78
N ARG A 45 18.82 -22.23 18.52
CA ARG A 45 18.62 -21.39 17.35
C ARG A 45 19.83 -20.46 17.30
N ARG A 46 20.78 -20.73 16.38
CA ARG A 46 21.89 -19.81 16.13
C ARG A 46 21.24 -18.45 15.95
N SER A 47 21.56 -17.52 16.83
CA SER A 47 21.21 -16.12 16.67
C SER A 47 21.62 -15.78 15.24
N ARG A 48 20.61 -15.53 14.39
CA ARG A 48 20.84 -14.97 13.07
C ARG A 48 21.75 -13.76 13.34
N PRO A 49 22.92 -13.64 12.68
CA PRO A 49 23.81 -12.51 12.94
C PRO A 49 22.94 -11.27 12.85
N ASP A 50 22.99 -10.45 13.91
CA ASP A 50 22.22 -9.22 14.03
C ASP A 50 22.19 -8.58 12.65
N SER A 51 20.98 -8.43 12.11
CA SER A 51 20.77 -7.66 10.90
C SER A 51 21.59 -6.40 11.08
N ALA A 52 22.64 -6.24 10.26
CA ALA A 52 23.49 -5.06 10.31
C ALA A 52 22.51 -3.88 10.39
N SER A 53 22.64 -3.09 11.45
CA SER A 53 21.80 -1.91 11.66
C SER A 53 22.01 -1.00 10.46
N HIS A 54 21.22 -1.21 9.41
CA HIS A 54 21.22 -0.34 8.26
C HIS A 54 20.61 0.95 8.80
N ALA A 55 21.45 1.96 8.90
CA ALA A 55 21.01 3.30 9.26
C ALA A 55 19.77 3.63 8.41
N ARG A 56 18.69 4.08 9.07
CA ARG A 56 17.47 4.45 8.36
C ARG A 56 17.83 5.48 7.29
N PRO A 57 17.38 5.32 6.03
CA PRO A 57 17.60 6.33 5.00
C PRO A 57 17.06 7.67 5.47
N THR A 58 17.82 8.73 5.22
CA THR A 58 17.43 10.10 5.57
C THR A 58 17.39 10.94 4.30
N ALA A 59 16.33 11.74 4.16
CA ALA A 59 16.22 12.80 3.17
C ALA A 59 16.15 14.15 3.90
N VAL A 60 16.65 15.21 3.26
CA VAL A 60 16.64 16.57 3.81
C VAL A 60 15.75 17.44 2.95
N ALA A 61 14.73 18.03 3.57
CA ALA A 61 13.95 19.08 2.94
C ALA A 61 14.69 20.42 3.05
N VAL A 62 14.72 21.20 1.96
CA VAL A 62 15.34 22.53 1.96
C VAL A 62 14.29 23.61 1.73
N ARG A 63 14.46 24.78 2.34
CA ARG A 63 13.51 25.88 2.14
C ARG A 63 13.56 26.33 0.68
N ARG A 64 12.42 26.37 -0.01
CA ARG A 64 12.38 26.81 -1.41
C ARG A 64 12.78 28.28 -1.55
N SER A 65 13.36 28.60 -2.71
CA SER A 65 13.65 29.98 -3.13
C SER A 65 12.89 30.28 -4.41
N GLY A 66 12.03 31.29 -4.39
CA GLY A 66 11.18 31.63 -5.53
C GLY A 66 9.89 30.83 -5.61
N PRO A 67 9.04 31.11 -6.62
CA PRO A 67 7.83 30.33 -6.90
C PRO A 67 8.17 28.89 -7.30
N ILE A 68 7.17 28.02 -7.19
CA ILE A 68 7.17 26.67 -7.75
C ILE A 68 5.90 26.63 -8.60
N ASP A 69 6.06 26.33 -9.89
CA ASP A 69 4.97 26.17 -10.82
C ASP A 69 4.59 24.69 -10.84
N LEU A 70 3.36 24.37 -10.46
CA LEU A 70 2.92 22.99 -10.32
C LEU A 70 2.47 22.44 -11.68
N ASP A 71 3.43 22.07 -12.52
CA ASP A 71 3.21 21.59 -13.89
C ASP A 71 3.74 20.17 -14.16
N GLY A 72 4.37 19.55 -13.16
CA GLY A 72 4.94 18.20 -13.27
C GLY A 72 6.37 18.17 -13.80
N HIS A 73 7.03 19.33 -13.93
CA HIS A 73 8.46 19.46 -14.23
C HIS A 73 9.24 19.89 -12.97
N LEU A 74 10.55 19.63 -12.95
CA LEU A 74 11.47 19.96 -11.84
C LEU A 74 12.58 20.89 -12.32
N ASP A 75 12.23 21.90 -13.10
CA ASP A 75 13.15 22.80 -13.78
C ASP A 75 13.44 24.08 -12.98
N GLU A 76 12.67 24.38 -11.94
CA GLU A 76 12.91 25.57 -11.13
C GLU A 76 14.21 25.44 -10.32
N ALA A 77 14.91 26.57 -10.20
CA ALA A 77 16.20 26.63 -9.52
C ALA A 77 16.15 26.16 -8.06
N ALA A 78 14.99 26.19 -7.40
CA ALA A 78 14.80 25.68 -6.05
C ALA A 78 15.09 24.17 -5.95
N TRP A 79 14.69 23.37 -6.95
CA TRP A 79 14.91 21.91 -6.95
C TRP A 79 16.39 21.54 -7.02
N SER A 80 17.21 22.34 -7.71
CA SER A 80 18.66 22.11 -7.80
C SER A 80 19.39 22.18 -6.45
N LYS A 81 18.79 22.85 -5.45
CA LYS A 81 19.33 22.98 -4.09
C LYS A 81 18.95 21.80 -3.19
N ALA A 82 17.95 21.02 -3.57
CA ALA A 82 17.52 19.83 -2.85
C ALA A 82 18.31 18.61 -3.34
N SER A 83 19.12 18.03 -2.45
CA SER A 83 19.77 16.75 -2.72
C SER A 83 18.70 15.66 -2.94
N PRO A 84 18.73 14.92 -4.06
CA PRO A 84 17.75 13.87 -4.29
C PRO A 84 17.96 12.72 -3.31
N ALA A 85 16.86 12.29 -2.68
CA ALA A 85 16.75 10.97 -2.09
C ALA A 85 16.80 9.93 -3.21
N THR A 86 17.71 8.97 -3.05
CA THR A 86 17.96 7.88 -4.01
C THR A 86 18.26 6.58 -3.23
N GLY A 87 18.55 5.49 -3.94
CA GLY A 87 18.92 4.23 -3.28
C GLY A 87 17.73 3.46 -2.72
N PHE A 88 16.54 3.68 -3.30
CA PHE A 88 15.33 2.93 -2.99
C PHE A 88 15.54 1.43 -3.15
N THR A 89 14.80 0.66 -2.35
CA THR A 89 14.83 -0.81 -2.35
C THR A 89 13.51 -1.37 -2.87
N GLU A 90 13.57 -2.55 -3.47
CA GLU A 90 12.38 -3.27 -3.91
C GLU A 90 11.68 -3.92 -2.71
N GLN A 91 10.36 -3.80 -2.66
CA GLN A 91 9.53 -4.60 -1.76
C GLN A 91 9.20 -5.96 -2.39
N ALA A 92 9.04 -5.99 -3.71
CA ALA A 92 8.77 -7.18 -4.51
C ALA A 92 9.35 -7.00 -5.93
N PRO A 93 9.71 -8.10 -6.62
CA PRO A 93 9.70 -9.49 -6.16
C PRO A 93 10.86 -9.85 -5.23
N ASP A 94 11.95 -9.08 -5.26
CA ASP A 94 13.17 -9.35 -4.52
C ASP A 94 13.34 -8.37 -3.35
N GLU A 95 12.69 -8.66 -2.23
CA GLU A 95 12.66 -7.79 -1.06
C GLU A 95 14.06 -7.35 -0.58
N GLY A 96 14.23 -6.04 -0.39
CA GLY A 96 15.44 -5.43 0.15
C GLY A 96 16.58 -5.26 -0.84
N LYS A 97 16.47 -5.77 -2.09
CA LYS A 97 17.44 -5.45 -3.14
C LYS A 97 17.29 -3.99 -3.58
N ARG A 98 18.31 -3.45 -4.23
CA ARG A 98 18.25 -2.12 -4.84
C ARG A 98 17.18 -2.10 -5.95
N ALA A 99 16.38 -1.05 -5.99
CA ALA A 99 15.41 -0.81 -7.06
C ALA A 99 16.05 -0.92 -8.44
N THR A 100 15.42 -1.68 -9.32
CA THR A 100 15.85 -1.86 -10.71
C THR A 100 15.61 -0.63 -11.57
N GLN A 101 14.56 0.14 -11.26
CA GLN A 101 14.24 1.41 -11.90
C GLN A 101 14.85 2.57 -11.09
N ARG A 102 15.42 3.55 -11.80
CA ARG A 102 15.94 4.76 -11.15
C ARG A 102 14.76 5.57 -10.63
N THR A 103 14.90 6.06 -9.41
CA THR A 103 13.96 6.99 -8.78
C THR A 103 14.75 8.04 -8.01
N GLU A 104 14.35 9.29 -8.16
CA GLU A 104 14.85 10.44 -7.41
C GLU A 104 13.68 11.19 -6.80
N VAL A 105 13.76 11.49 -5.51
CA VAL A 105 12.75 12.30 -4.82
C VAL A 105 13.43 13.47 -4.12
N ARG A 106 12.92 14.67 -4.31
CA ARG A 106 13.43 15.91 -3.71
C ARG A 106 12.35 16.52 -2.84
N PHE A 107 12.77 17.14 -1.75
CA PHE A 107 11.86 17.74 -0.78
C PHE A 107 12.19 19.23 -0.63
N LEU A 108 11.19 20.08 -0.83
CA LEU A 108 11.25 21.49 -0.50
C LEU A 108 10.18 21.84 0.52
N TYR A 109 10.32 22.96 1.21
CA TYR A 109 9.26 23.47 2.07
C TYR A 109 9.27 25.00 2.15
N ASP A 110 8.17 25.55 2.63
CA ASP A 110 8.09 26.93 3.13
C ASP A 110 7.11 27.02 4.32
N GLY A 111 6.55 28.21 4.58
CA GLY A 111 5.57 28.40 5.66
C GLY A 111 4.16 27.95 5.31
N SER A 112 3.92 27.46 4.10
CA SER A 112 2.60 27.13 3.56
C SER A 112 2.48 25.67 3.15
N ALA A 113 3.54 25.07 2.59
CA ALA A 113 3.48 23.70 2.09
C ALA A 113 4.81 22.94 2.21
N LEU A 114 4.67 21.61 2.24
CA LEU A 114 5.71 20.66 1.87
C LEU A 114 5.56 20.38 0.37
N TYR A 115 6.66 20.44 -0.37
CA TYR A 115 6.71 20.15 -1.80
C TYR A 115 7.53 18.89 -2.02
N ILE A 116 6.99 17.96 -2.80
CA ILE A 116 7.62 16.68 -3.11
C ILE A 116 7.75 16.59 -4.62
N GLY A 117 8.99 16.67 -5.11
CA GLY A 117 9.31 16.55 -6.52
C GLY A 117 9.91 15.17 -6.79
N ALA A 118 9.31 14.39 -7.68
CA ALA A 118 9.79 13.04 -7.98
C ALA A 118 10.08 12.87 -9.48
N ARG A 119 11.20 12.21 -9.78
CA ARG A 119 11.57 11.78 -11.14
C ARG A 119 11.79 10.28 -11.12
N MET A 120 11.07 9.58 -11.98
CA MET A 120 11.08 8.12 -12.09
C MET A 120 11.36 7.75 -13.54
N TRP A 121 12.12 6.69 -13.75
CA TRP A 121 12.45 6.20 -15.09
C TRP A 121 11.91 4.79 -15.24
N ASP A 122 11.14 4.53 -16.30
CA ASP A 122 10.79 3.16 -16.71
C ASP A 122 11.58 2.78 -17.96
N THR A 123 12.45 1.77 -17.81
CA THR A 123 13.33 1.23 -18.86
C THR A 123 12.81 -0.06 -19.48
N ARG A 124 11.60 -0.51 -19.10
CA ARG A 124 11.00 -1.75 -19.57
C ARG A 124 10.46 -1.59 -20.99
N ALA A 125 10.84 -2.51 -21.86
CA ALA A 125 10.34 -2.61 -23.23
C ALA A 125 9.78 -4.02 -23.52
N PRO A 126 8.66 -4.15 -24.25
CA PRO A 126 7.67 -3.10 -24.56
C PRO A 126 6.79 -2.81 -23.32
N GLY A 127 6.45 -1.56 -23.05
CA GLY A 127 5.53 -1.25 -21.94
C GLY A 127 5.63 0.16 -21.39
N GLY A 128 6.84 0.68 -21.19
CA GLY A 128 7.07 2.04 -20.68
C GLY A 128 6.21 2.42 -19.46
N VAL A 129 6.06 3.73 -19.26
CA VAL A 129 5.17 4.28 -18.23
C VAL A 129 3.72 3.97 -18.57
N THR A 130 3.02 3.27 -17.69
CA THR A 130 1.59 2.95 -17.84
C THR A 130 0.73 4.03 -17.21
N ALA A 131 0.00 4.76 -18.05
CA ALA A 131 -0.93 5.81 -17.66
C ALA A 131 -2.35 5.47 -18.13
N ARG A 132 -3.26 5.16 -17.19
CA ARG A 132 -4.66 4.86 -17.49
C ARG A 132 -5.57 5.90 -16.85
N LEU A 133 -6.49 6.45 -17.64
CA LEU A 133 -7.55 7.29 -17.11
C LEU A 133 -8.49 6.45 -16.25
N ALA A 134 -8.67 6.86 -15.00
CA ALA A 134 -9.64 6.30 -14.07
C ALA A 134 -10.50 7.40 -13.47
N ARG A 135 -11.70 7.05 -13.02
CA ARG A 135 -12.51 7.96 -12.20
C ARG A 135 -11.88 8.11 -10.83
N ARG A 136 -12.21 9.19 -10.11
CA ARG A 136 -11.74 9.43 -8.73
C ARG A 136 -11.98 8.22 -7.82
N ASP A 137 -13.14 7.60 -7.94
CA ASP A 137 -13.56 6.50 -7.06
C ASP A 137 -13.05 5.11 -7.53
N GLU A 138 -12.14 5.08 -8.50
CA GLU A 138 -11.54 3.85 -9.04
C GLU A 138 -10.03 3.88 -8.82
N PHE A 139 -9.45 2.72 -8.53
CA PHE A 139 -8.00 2.56 -8.52
C PHE A 139 -7.52 2.18 -9.92
N PRO A 140 -6.78 3.06 -10.62
CA PRO A 140 -6.24 2.74 -11.92
C PRO A 140 -5.20 1.63 -11.81
N GLN A 141 -5.21 0.71 -12.77
CA GLN A 141 -4.05 -0.14 -13.04
C GLN A 141 -3.02 0.67 -13.84
N SER A 142 -2.38 1.63 -13.17
CA SER A 142 -1.33 2.51 -13.68
C SER A 142 -0.05 2.33 -12.87
N ASP A 143 1.07 2.86 -13.37
CA ASP A 143 2.20 3.16 -12.49
C ASP A 143 1.79 4.25 -11.50
N GLN A 144 2.31 4.21 -10.28
CA GLN A 144 1.91 5.15 -9.23
C GLN A 144 3.11 5.54 -8.36
N LEU A 145 3.11 6.78 -7.89
CA LEU A 145 3.91 7.23 -6.76
C LEU A 145 3.00 7.30 -5.54
N GLU A 146 3.35 6.59 -4.49
CA GLU A 146 2.71 6.65 -3.17
C GLU A 146 3.68 7.30 -2.17
N VAL A 147 3.18 8.26 -1.40
CA VAL A 147 3.90 8.92 -0.31
C VAL A 147 3.13 8.75 0.98
N ASP A 148 3.73 8.04 1.92
CA ASP A 148 3.24 7.87 3.29
C ASP A 148 3.94 8.86 4.23
N LEU A 149 3.16 9.62 5.00
CA LEU A 149 3.66 10.54 6.01
C LEU A 149 3.07 10.20 7.38
N ASP A 150 3.94 9.98 8.36
CA ASP A 150 3.60 9.99 9.78
C ASP A 150 3.74 11.42 10.30
N LEU A 151 2.63 12.15 10.32
CA LEU A 151 2.60 13.57 10.68
C LEU A 151 2.81 13.81 12.19
N TYR A 152 2.56 12.80 13.02
CA TYR A 152 2.67 12.90 14.49
C TYR A 152 3.99 12.30 15.01
N HIS A 153 4.74 11.62 14.15
CA HIS A 153 5.94 10.86 14.47
C HIS A 153 5.71 9.78 15.55
N ASP A 154 4.51 9.22 15.61
CA ASP A 154 4.13 8.22 16.60
C ASP A 154 4.32 6.77 16.12
N ARG A 155 4.61 6.59 14.83
CA ARG A 155 4.82 5.29 14.16
C ARG A 155 3.59 4.39 14.17
N LEU A 156 2.41 4.98 14.36
CA LEU A 156 1.13 4.28 14.39
C LEU A 156 0.21 4.77 13.29
N HIS A 157 0.20 6.07 13.03
CA HIS A 157 -0.67 6.69 12.04
C HIS A 157 0.09 7.07 10.78
N ARG A 158 -0.58 7.01 9.63
CA ARG A 158 -0.08 7.54 8.36
C ARG A 158 -1.18 8.20 7.56
N VAL A 159 -0.81 9.27 6.88
CA VAL A 159 -1.56 9.77 5.74
C VAL A 159 -0.85 9.35 4.46
N THR A 160 -1.62 8.94 3.47
CA THR A 160 -1.11 8.45 2.19
C THR A 160 -1.56 9.40 1.09
N PHE A 161 -0.65 9.78 0.20
CA PHE A 161 -0.93 10.53 -1.02
C PHE A 161 -0.45 9.73 -2.22
N MET A 162 -1.29 9.58 -3.24
CA MET A 162 -0.98 8.82 -4.44
C MET A 162 -1.21 9.66 -5.68
N VAL A 163 -0.30 9.58 -6.63
CA VAL A 163 -0.48 10.18 -7.96
C VAL A 163 -0.03 9.22 -9.05
N ASP A 164 -0.72 9.23 -10.18
CA ASP A 164 -0.35 8.47 -11.37
C ASP A 164 0.09 9.39 -12.53
N PRO A 165 0.77 8.86 -13.56
CA PRO A 165 1.20 9.65 -14.71
C PRO A 165 0.07 10.27 -15.54
N ALA A 166 -1.17 9.80 -15.38
CA ALA A 166 -2.36 10.40 -16.01
C ALA A 166 -2.99 11.53 -15.17
N GLY A 167 -2.42 11.82 -13.99
CA GLY A 167 -2.91 12.84 -13.07
C GLY A 167 -4.04 12.37 -12.16
N TRP A 168 -4.31 11.06 -12.10
CA TRP A 168 -5.19 10.51 -11.07
C TRP A 168 -4.56 10.76 -9.70
N ARG A 169 -5.41 11.05 -8.71
CA ARG A 169 -5.02 11.38 -7.35
C ARG A 169 -5.87 10.59 -6.36
N GLY A 170 -5.22 10.08 -5.31
CA GLY A 170 -5.88 9.43 -4.19
C GLY A 170 -5.21 9.81 -2.87
N ASP A 171 -5.99 9.80 -1.80
CA ASP A 171 -5.52 10.12 -0.45
C ASP A 171 -6.29 9.31 0.61
N TYR A 172 -5.58 8.98 1.68
CA TYR A 172 -6.10 8.11 2.76
C TYR A 172 -5.55 8.58 4.11
N ASN A 173 -6.38 8.47 5.15
CA ASN A 173 -5.92 8.58 6.54
C ASN A 173 -6.11 7.22 7.22
N ASP A 174 -5.00 6.52 7.51
CA ASP A 174 -5.03 5.15 8.04
C ASP A 174 -5.90 4.18 7.23
N GLY A 175 -5.94 4.38 5.92
CA GLY A 175 -6.75 3.60 4.99
C GLY A 175 -8.21 4.03 4.88
N ASP A 176 -8.65 5.08 5.58
CA ASP A 176 -9.94 5.72 5.35
C ASP A 176 -9.90 6.51 4.04
N PRO A 177 -10.63 6.08 2.99
CA PRO A 177 -10.65 6.75 1.68
C PRO A 177 -11.57 7.97 1.64
N SER A 178 -12.29 8.28 2.74
CA SER A 178 -13.22 9.42 2.80
C SER A 178 -12.57 10.70 3.31
N TRP A 179 -11.34 10.60 3.79
CA TRP A 179 -10.50 11.77 4.06
C TRP A 179 -10.26 12.53 2.76
N ASP A 180 -10.23 13.87 2.83
CA ASP A 180 -10.13 14.75 1.64
C ASP A 180 -9.38 16.05 2.02
N PRO A 181 -8.04 16.01 2.14
CA PRO A 181 -7.23 17.15 2.53
C PRO A 181 -7.02 18.12 1.35
N VAL A 182 -6.50 19.31 1.65
CA VAL A 182 -6.10 20.27 0.60
C VAL A 182 -4.70 19.91 0.10
N TRP A 183 -4.60 19.42 -1.13
CA TRP A 183 -3.34 19.17 -1.81
C TRP A 183 -3.49 19.22 -3.33
N GLU A 184 -2.39 19.44 -4.01
CA GLU A 184 -2.32 19.54 -5.47
C GLU A 184 -1.17 18.69 -5.99
N ALA A 185 -1.33 18.16 -7.20
CA ALA A 185 -0.26 17.47 -7.92
C ALA A 185 -0.40 17.71 -9.42
N ALA A 186 0.74 17.72 -10.10
CA ALA A 186 0.84 17.70 -11.55
C ALA A 186 1.87 16.66 -11.96
N THR A 187 1.64 16.02 -13.11
CA THR A 187 2.49 14.97 -13.65
C THR A 187 2.78 15.21 -15.12
N SER A 188 3.96 14.79 -15.54
CA SER A 188 4.40 14.83 -16.93
C SER A 188 5.15 13.54 -17.28
N VAL A 189 5.08 13.15 -18.55
CA VAL A 189 5.85 12.05 -19.13
C VAL A 189 6.57 12.61 -20.35
N ASP A 190 7.87 12.35 -20.46
CA ASP A 190 8.79 12.90 -21.46
C ASP A 190 9.73 11.84 -22.05
#